data_AF-A0A928GQL1-F1
#
_entry.id   AF-A0A928GQL1-F1
#
_cell.length_a   1.000
_cell.length_b   1.000
_cell.length_c   1.000
_cell.angle_alpha   90.00
_cell.angle_beta   90.00
_cell.angle_gamma   90.00
#
_symmetry.space_group_name_H-M   'P 1'
#
loop_
_entity.id
_entity.type
_entity.pdbx_description
1 polymer ?
#
loop_
_entity_poly.entity_id
_entity_poly.type
_entity_poly.pdbx_seq_one_letter_code
_entity_poly.pdbx_strand_id
1 'polypeptide(L)'
;MKLYFEEYQYPIELLKDNLGDGINLSYHNGTANIPYVGYYYNSKINDVVFILPKVFISENGLAFNEYKPEEIIDLSPDNNPLKVKANDEVVFELSVWLYQAIHHFYERKQNSTIASDVQLQNVKPMGEKNSKTIIEIILALRDFHKKHKNLFTYVALVNSSGNNKIHWTKTMSKVQPTLQDGNPYYMDFRNKNKVINYDEELISLFYSVLNYLSKSYSFKYQQVSGFTILKPNKIQSLIDSCKGTRWLKKIRRNYFTDALVELWNLLYVFFERAELIASGKSYHEKLLVSNFNLVFEDMIDLLVSDDRKDLPEELYKQQDGKLVDHIYKDKSLIDDSNYIYFIGDSKYYKETTEYGKNSIYKQFTYAKNVVQYNINIFNNKDTDKMKGCRYRDSLTEGYNITPNFFIRGKMDFDNPKNHEMKLHKDNIFERHNEHFFNRLFDRDTLFLQSYDINFMYVVTSYVNNSEDISVKKSIQTMFRNDFISYIEGKFEFSVLEPKNGISLKYRAQNEV
;
A
#
# COMPACT_ATOMS: atom_id res chain seq x y z
N MET A 1 -18.37 8.59 -3.75
CA MET A 1 -17.34 7.56 -4.04
C MET A 1 -18.02 6.21 -4.24
N LYS A 2 -17.63 5.46 -5.26
CA LYS A 2 -18.07 4.07 -5.50
C LYS A 2 -16.96 3.05 -5.19
N LEU A 3 -17.35 1.89 -4.68
CA LEU A 3 -16.45 0.82 -4.27
C LEU A 3 -16.80 -0.50 -4.98
N TYR A 4 -15.79 -1.16 -5.51
CA TYR A 4 -15.88 -2.50 -6.11
C TYR A 4 -14.72 -3.38 -5.64
N PHE A 5 -14.79 -4.67 -5.96
CA PHE A 5 -13.78 -5.66 -5.62
C PHE A 5 -13.38 -6.46 -6.86
N GLU A 6 -12.08 -6.65 -7.05
CA GLU A 6 -11.50 -7.42 -8.13
C GLU A 6 -12.04 -8.87 -8.16
N GLU A 7 -12.35 -9.38 -9.34
CA GLU A 7 -12.81 -10.76 -9.57
C GLU A 7 -14.09 -11.17 -8.77
N TYR A 8 -14.79 -10.23 -8.13
CA TYR A 8 -16.10 -10.46 -7.54
C TYR A 8 -17.18 -10.46 -8.62
N GLN A 9 -18.15 -11.37 -8.53
CA GLN A 9 -19.23 -11.50 -9.51
C GLN A 9 -20.40 -10.60 -9.11
N TYR A 10 -20.55 -9.48 -9.80
CA TYR A 10 -21.68 -8.58 -9.61
C TYR A 10 -22.78 -8.86 -10.64
N PRO A 11 -24.07 -8.68 -10.28
CA PRO A 11 -25.14 -8.51 -11.26
C PRO A 11 -24.79 -7.44 -12.29
N ILE A 12 -25.02 -7.72 -13.58
CA ILE A 12 -24.65 -6.83 -14.69
C ILE A 12 -25.30 -5.43 -14.56
N GLU A 13 -26.51 -5.38 -14.00
CA GLU A 13 -27.26 -4.13 -13.80
C GLU A 13 -26.52 -3.16 -12.86
N LEU A 14 -25.95 -3.65 -11.76
CA LEU A 14 -25.19 -2.82 -10.81
C LEU A 14 -23.90 -2.25 -11.40
N LEU A 15 -23.33 -2.94 -12.40
CA LEU A 15 -22.10 -2.53 -13.07
C LEU A 15 -22.38 -1.51 -14.19
N LYS A 16 -23.40 -1.73 -15.02
CA LYS A 16 -23.71 -0.87 -16.18
C LYS A 16 -24.02 0.57 -15.79
N ASP A 17 -24.70 0.78 -14.67
CA ASP A 17 -25.13 2.11 -14.24
C ASP A 17 -23.99 2.94 -13.64
N ASN A 18 -22.92 2.28 -13.18
CA ASN A 18 -21.88 2.90 -12.35
C ASN A 18 -20.47 2.83 -12.96
N LEU A 19 -20.21 1.91 -13.90
CA LEU A 19 -18.93 1.80 -14.59
C LEU A 19 -19.00 2.51 -15.94
N GLY A 20 -18.03 3.40 -16.18
CA GLY A 20 -17.94 4.19 -17.40
C GLY A 20 -17.51 3.36 -18.61
N ASP A 21 -17.55 3.96 -19.80
CA ASP A 21 -17.00 3.33 -21.00
C ASP A 21 -15.47 3.21 -20.85
N GLY A 22 -14.90 2.02 -21.10
CA GLY A 22 -13.45 1.79 -21.03
C GLY A 22 -12.96 0.89 -19.89
N ILE A 23 -13.85 0.21 -19.16
CA ILE A 23 -13.51 -0.94 -18.32
C ILE A 23 -13.96 -2.23 -19.01
N ASN A 24 -13.00 -3.10 -19.29
CA ASN A 24 -13.30 -4.43 -19.79
C ASN A 24 -13.82 -5.29 -18.64
N LEU A 25 -14.99 -5.89 -18.83
CA LEU A 25 -15.62 -6.78 -17.86
C LEU A 25 -15.56 -8.21 -18.38
N SER A 26 -15.39 -9.19 -17.48
CA SER A 26 -15.55 -10.60 -17.85
C SER A 26 -16.98 -11.03 -17.52
N TYR A 27 -17.77 -11.31 -18.56
CA TYR A 27 -19.17 -11.67 -18.42
C TYR A 27 -19.35 -13.17 -18.17
N HIS A 28 -20.25 -13.50 -17.24
CA HIS A 28 -20.61 -14.86 -16.88
C HIS A 28 -22.12 -14.92 -16.61
N ASN A 29 -22.91 -15.54 -17.50
CA ASN A 29 -24.35 -15.80 -17.34
C ASN A 29 -25.10 -14.92 -16.31
N GLY A 30 -25.39 -13.66 -16.67
CA GLY A 30 -26.16 -12.72 -15.84
C GLY A 30 -25.33 -11.90 -14.83
N THR A 31 -24.08 -12.27 -14.58
CA THR A 31 -23.11 -11.52 -13.78
C THR A 31 -21.90 -11.11 -14.60
N ALA A 32 -21.08 -10.21 -14.06
CA ALA A 32 -19.75 -9.93 -14.58
C ALA A 32 -18.78 -9.61 -13.45
N ASN A 33 -17.48 -9.78 -13.71
CA ASN A 33 -16.42 -9.41 -12.78
C ASN A 33 -15.53 -8.30 -13.37
N ILE A 34 -14.84 -7.61 -12.46
CA ILE A 34 -13.91 -6.53 -12.79
C ILE A 34 -12.48 -7.08 -12.61
N PRO A 35 -11.68 -7.21 -13.68
CA PRO A 35 -10.34 -7.80 -13.62
C PRO A 35 -9.27 -6.75 -13.33
N TYR A 36 -9.59 -5.72 -12.54
CA TYR A 36 -8.69 -4.60 -12.29
C TYR A 36 -8.64 -4.27 -10.81
N VAL A 37 -7.50 -3.74 -10.36
CA VAL A 37 -7.34 -3.09 -9.05
C VAL A 37 -6.90 -1.66 -9.26
N GLY A 38 -7.40 -0.75 -8.43
CA GLY A 38 -6.91 0.62 -8.37
C GLY A 38 -8.03 1.64 -8.35
N TYR A 39 -7.81 2.75 -9.05
CA TYR A 39 -8.65 3.93 -8.98
C TYR A 39 -8.92 4.51 -10.37
N TYR A 40 -10.11 5.06 -10.57
CA TYR A 40 -10.37 5.96 -11.69
C TYR A 40 -11.52 6.91 -11.41
N TYR A 41 -11.57 7.99 -12.17
CA TYR A 41 -12.67 8.94 -12.17
C TYR A 41 -13.65 8.61 -13.31
N ASN A 42 -14.93 8.46 -12.98
CA ASN A 42 -15.99 8.19 -13.94
C ASN A 42 -16.83 9.46 -14.19
N SER A 43 -16.69 10.02 -15.39
CA SER A 43 -17.43 11.22 -15.81
C SER A 43 -18.94 11.03 -15.91
N LYS A 44 -19.46 9.80 -16.12
CA LYS A 44 -20.91 9.54 -16.21
C LYS A 44 -21.61 9.77 -14.87
N ILE A 45 -20.98 9.34 -13.78
CA ILE A 45 -21.51 9.49 -12.42
C ILE A 45 -20.91 10.69 -11.68
N ASN A 46 -20.00 11.43 -12.34
CA ASN A 46 -19.27 12.57 -11.78
C ASN A 46 -18.55 12.24 -10.46
N ASP A 47 -18.02 11.02 -10.34
CA ASP A 47 -17.52 10.49 -9.07
C ASP A 47 -16.36 9.49 -9.29
N VAL A 48 -15.65 9.24 -8.20
CA VAL A 48 -14.54 8.32 -8.11
C VAL A 48 -15.03 6.89 -7.95
N VAL A 49 -14.34 5.96 -8.62
CA VAL A 49 -14.52 4.52 -8.47
C VAL A 49 -13.20 3.91 -8.00
N PHE A 50 -13.25 3.25 -6.84
CA PHE A 50 -12.15 2.40 -6.35
C PHE A 50 -12.49 0.93 -6.56
N ILE A 51 -11.50 0.16 -6.98
CA ILE A 51 -11.60 -1.29 -7.10
C ILE A 51 -10.54 -1.90 -6.20
N LEU A 52 -10.99 -2.49 -5.10
CA LEU A 52 -10.11 -3.10 -4.11
C LEU A 52 -9.67 -4.51 -4.53
N PRO A 53 -8.47 -4.92 -4.10
CA PRO A 53 -7.99 -6.29 -4.18
C PRO A 53 -9.00 -7.35 -3.73
N LYS A 54 -9.00 -8.52 -4.37
CA LYS A 54 -9.84 -9.66 -4.01
C LYS A 54 -9.56 -10.23 -2.61
N VAL A 55 -8.41 -9.91 -2.00
CA VAL A 55 -8.07 -10.31 -0.62
C VAL A 55 -8.97 -9.66 0.43
N PHE A 56 -9.71 -8.59 0.08
CA PHE A 56 -10.69 -7.98 0.97
C PHE A 56 -12.05 -8.71 0.98
N ILE A 57 -12.21 -9.74 0.14
CA ILE A 57 -13.37 -10.63 0.16
C ILE A 57 -13.02 -11.89 0.95
N SER A 58 -13.77 -12.16 2.01
CA SER A 58 -13.59 -13.35 2.84
C SER A 58 -14.08 -14.63 2.15
N GLU A 59 -13.82 -15.77 2.77
CA GLU A 59 -14.24 -17.07 2.24
C GLU A 59 -15.74 -17.20 1.99
N ASN A 60 -16.54 -16.50 2.80
CA ASN A 60 -18.00 -16.49 2.68
C ASN A 60 -18.51 -15.57 1.55
N GLY A 61 -17.61 -14.96 0.78
CA GLY A 61 -17.95 -14.00 -0.28
C GLY A 61 -18.35 -12.61 0.25
N LEU A 62 -18.03 -12.31 1.51
CA LEU A 62 -18.34 -11.02 2.15
C LEU A 62 -17.13 -10.08 2.10
N ALA A 63 -17.36 -8.82 1.76
CA ALA A 63 -16.37 -7.76 1.90
C ALA A 63 -16.10 -7.48 3.38
N PHE A 64 -14.82 -7.38 3.73
CA PHE A 64 -14.35 -7.17 5.11
C PHE A 64 -14.95 -8.19 6.10
N ASN A 65 -15.25 -9.41 5.61
CA ASN A 65 -15.92 -10.48 6.35
C ASN A 65 -17.31 -10.18 6.93
N GLU A 66 -17.93 -9.06 6.52
CA GLU A 66 -19.13 -8.56 7.18
C GLU A 66 -20.21 -8.08 6.22
N TYR A 67 -19.82 -7.48 5.10
CA TYR A 67 -20.75 -6.79 4.19
C TYR A 67 -20.91 -7.54 2.89
N LYS A 68 -22.13 -7.58 2.34
CA LYS A 68 -22.29 -7.99 0.95
C LYS A 68 -21.73 -6.88 0.05
N PRO A 69 -20.84 -7.20 -0.92
CA PRO A 69 -20.26 -6.18 -1.79
C PRO A 69 -21.28 -5.28 -2.49
N GLU A 70 -22.46 -5.82 -2.86
CA GLU A 70 -23.54 -5.06 -3.50
C GLU A 70 -24.15 -3.98 -2.60
N GLU A 71 -24.14 -4.19 -1.28
CA GLU A 71 -24.73 -3.26 -0.30
C GLU A 71 -23.81 -2.07 0.00
N ILE A 72 -22.54 -2.15 -0.37
CA ILE A 72 -21.51 -1.14 -0.05
C ILE A 72 -20.91 -0.47 -1.30
N ILE A 73 -21.54 -0.63 -2.48
CA ILE A 73 -21.08 -0.02 -3.73
C ILE A 73 -21.06 1.51 -3.63
N ASP A 74 -22.15 2.13 -3.14
CA ASP A 74 -22.23 3.58 -3.00
C ASP A 74 -22.04 4.02 -1.56
N LEU A 75 -20.95 4.73 -1.30
CA LEU A 75 -20.60 5.23 0.03
C LEU A 75 -21.24 6.58 0.35
N SER A 76 -21.98 7.18 -0.58
CA SER A 76 -22.60 8.50 -0.40
C SER A 76 -23.72 8.50 0.66
N PRO A 77 -24.68 7.54 0.67
CA PRO A 77 -25.80 7.55 1.61
C PRO A 77 -25.37 7.39 3.07
N ASP A 78 -26.00 8.13 3.99
CA ASP A 78 -25.69 8.07 5.43
C ASP A 78 -26.08 6.73 6.08
N ASN A 79 -27.02 5.99 5.49
CA ASN A 79 -27.42 4.66 5.92
C ASN A 79 -26.51 3.54 5.38
N ASN A 80 -25.41 3.88 4.68
CA ASN A 80 -24.46 2.88 4.20
C ASN A 80 -23.91 2.06 5.38
N PRO A 81 -23.89 0.72 5.30
CA PRO A 81 -23.44 -0.14 6.40
C PRO A 81 -22.04 0.21 6.95
N LEU A 82 -21.11 0.62 6.10
CA LEU A 82 -19.77 1.05 6.51
C LEU A 82 -19.80 2.34 7.32
N LYS A 83 -20.67 3.31 6.96
CA LYS A 83 -20.83 4.56 7.70
C LYS A 83 -21.49 4.36 9.04
N VAL A 84 -22.53 3.53 9.11
CA VAL A 84 -23.25 3.22 10.36
C VAL A 84 -22.30 2.65 11.41
N LYS A 85 -21.30 1.87 10.98
CA LYS A 85 -20.26 1.29 11.85
C LYS A 85 -18.97 2.12 11.92
N ALA A 86 -18.94 3.32 11.34
CA ALA A 86 -17.78 4.22 11.29
C ALA A 86 -16.51 3.61 10.66
N ASN A 87 -16.69 2.69 9.71
CA ASN A 87 -15.65 1.98 8.96
C ASN A 87 -15.39 2.59 7.56
N ASP A 88 -16.11 3.64 7.17
CA ASP A 88 -15.94 4.32 5.88
C ASP A 88 -14.57 5.02 5.74
N GLU A 89 -14.01 5.52 6.85
CA GLU A 89 -12.65 6.06 6.90
C GLU A 89 -11.58 5.02 6.53
N VAL A 90 -11.78 3.77 6.95
CA VAL A 90 -10.88 2.65 6.61
C VAL A 90 -10.79 2.49 5.10
N VAL A 91 -11.94 2.49 4.40
CA VAL A 91 -11.98 2.28 2.95
C VAL A 91 -11.18 3.35 2.22
N PHE A 92 -11.28 4.61 2.63
CA PHE A 92 -10.47 5.67 2.05
C PHE A 92 -8.98 5.49 2.33
N GLU A 93 -8.60 5.15 3.56
CA GLU A 93 -7.20 4.88 3.92
C GLU A 93 -6.61 3.72 3.11
N LEU A 94 -7.34 2.60 2.98
CA LEU A 94 -6.97 1.45 2.16
C LEU A 94 -6.77 1.86 0.69
N SER A 95 -7.72 2.63 0.17
CA SER A 95 -7.71 3.11 -1.21
C SER A 95 -6.49 4.01 -1.51
N VAL A 96 -6.12 4.85 -0.54
CA VAL A 96 -4.90 5.68 -0.60
C VAL A 96 -3.64 4.82 -0.61
N TRP A 97 -3.52 3.85 0.29
CA TRP A 97 -2.35 2.98 0.36
C TRP A 97 -2.16 2.17 -0.91
N LEU A 98 -3.25 1.65 -1.47
CA LEU A 98 -3.24 0.93 -2.73
C LEU A 98 -2.86 1.83 -3.90
N TYR A 99 -3.40 3.06 -3.96
CA TYR A 99 -2.99 4.04 -4.97
C TYR A 99 -1.48 4.28 -4.91
N GLN A 100 -0.94 4.55 -3.72
CA GLN A 100 0.49 4.80 -3.52
C GLN A 100 1.35 3.59 -3.89
N ALA A 101 0.93 2.38 -3.54
CA ALA A 101 1.67 1.16 -3.88
C ALA A 101 1.68 0.90 -5.39
N ILE A 102 0.53 1.07 -6.08
CA ILE A 102 0.48 0.94 -7.54
C ILE A 102 1.32 2.03 -8.22
N HIS A 103 1.27 3.26 -7.72
CA HIS A 103 2.07 4.36 -8.23
C HIS A 103 3.58 4.09 -8.05
N HIS A 104 3.99 3.65 -6.87
CA HIS A 104 5.38 3.30 -6.57
C HIS A 104 5.88 2.14 -7.45
N PHE A 105 5.06 1.11 -7.66
CA PHE A 105 5.35 0.04 -8.63
C PHE A 105 5.54 0.60 -10.04
N TYR A 106 4.67 1.50 -10.47
CA TYR A 106 4.80 2.14 -11.77
C TYR A 106 6.13 2.88 -11.91
N GLU A 107 6.49 3.73 -10.95
CA GLU A 107 7.76 4.47 -10.97
C GLU A 107 8.98 3.54 -11.05
N ARG A 108 8.97 2.45 -10.29
CA ARG A 108 10.04 1.43 -10.32
C ARG A 108 10.14 0.68 -11.64
N LYS A 109 9.02 0.47 -12.33
CA LYS A 109 8.92 -0.39 -13.53
C LYS A 109 8.81 0.37 -14.85
N GLN A 110 8.85 1.70 -14.86
CA GLN A 110 8.69 2.57 -16.05
C GLN A 110 9.56 2.18 -17.27
N ASN A 111 10.70 1.51 -17.07
CA ASN A 111 11.62 1.08 -18.13
C ASN A 111 11.60 -0.44 -18.39
N SER A 112 10.65 -1.20 -17.83
CA SER A 112 10.56 -2.65 -17.95
C SER A 112 9.41 -3.08 -18.86
N THR A 113 9.56 -4.20 -19.57
CA THR A 113 8.50 -4.83 -20.39
C THR A 113 7.27 -5.24 -19.55
N ILE A 114 7.42 -5.37 -18.24
CA ILE A 114 6.32 -5.68 -17.30
C ILE A 114 5.29 -4.54 -17.25
N ALA A 115 5.70 -3.30 -17.49
CA ALA A 115 4.78 -2.15 -17.55
C ALA A 115 3.84 -2.21 -18.78
N SER A 116 4.17 -2.98 -19.83
CA SER A 116 3.24 -3.24 -20.94
C SER A 116 2.29 -4.42 -20.68
N ASP A 117 2.67 -5.37 -19.83
CA ASP A 117 1.83 -6.53 -19.46
C ASP A 117 0.74 -6.16 -18.45
N VAL A 118 1.00 -5.17 -17.61
CA VAL A 118 -0.05 -4.48 -16.85
C VAL A 118 -0.69 -3.48 -17.81
N GLN A 119 -1.98 -3.64 -18.15
CA GLN A 119 -2.73 -2.63 -18.91
C GLN A 119 -2.92 -1.36 -18.05
N LEU A 120 -1.85 -0.61 -17.88
CA LEU A 120 -1.79 0.65 -17.16
C LEU A 120 -2.41 1.72 -18.04
N GLN A 121 -3.71 1.93 -17.87
CA GLN A 121 -4.38 3.07 -18.49
C GLN A 121 -4.06 4.32 -17.67
N ASN A 122 -2.86 4.85 -17.84
CA ASN A 122 -2.37 5.95 -17.01
C ASN A 122 -2.94 7.30 -17.43
N VAL A 123 -3.16 8.12 -16.41
CA VAL A 123 -3.50 9.53 -16.50
C VAL A 123 -2.26 10.30 -16.82
N LYS A 124 -2.22 10.87 -18.02
CA LYS A 124 -1.94 12.30 -18.05
C LYS A 124 -3.16 12.95 -18.70
N PRO A 125 -3.67 14.06 -18.15
CA PRO A 125 -4.40 15.00 -19.00
C PRO A 125 -3.47 15.29 -20.16
N MET A 126 -4.01 15.20 -21.37
CA MET A 126 -3.28 15.54 -22.58
C MET A 126 -2.60 16.92 -22.40
N GLY A 127 -1.27 16.96 -22.26
CA GLY A 127 -0.48 18.20 -22.37
C GLY A 127 0.35 18.70 -21.18
N GLU A 128 0.29 18.16 -19.96
CA GLU A 128 1.07 18.72 -18.83
C GLU A 128 1.98 17.69 -18.14
N LYS A 129 3.29 17.99 -18.08
CA LYS A 129 4.31 17.10 -17.49
C LYS A 129 4.18 16.90 -15.97
N ASN A 130 3.36 17.70 -15.26
CA ASN A 130 3.29 17.77 -13.79
C ASN A 130 1.85 17.76 -13.20
N SER A 131 0.85 17.19 -13.90
CA SER A 131 -0.52 17.20 -13.38
C SER A 131 -0.72 16.20 -12.23
N LYS A 132 -1.11 16.68 -11.04
CA LYS A 132 -1.46 15.81 -9.89
C LYS A 132 -2.85 15.16 -10.06
N THR A 133 -2.99 13.93 -9.57
CA THR A 133 -4.29 13.23 -9.43
C THR A 133 -5.16 13.87 -8.35
N ILE A 134 -6.47 13.63 -8.35
CA ILE A 134 -7.34 14.16 -7.28
C ILE A 134 -6.93 13.58 -5.92
N ILE A 135 -6.51 12.30 -5.90
CA ILE A 135 -5.99 11.66 -4.68
C ILE A 135 -4.72 12.35 -4.21
N GLU A 136 -3.74 12.60 -5.09
CA GLU A 136 -2.51 13.32 -4.73
C GLU A 136 -2.79 14.73 -4.19
N ILE A 137 -3.79 15.43 -4.75
CA ILE A 137 -4.22 16.73 -4.25
C ILE A 137 -4.80 16.60 -2.83
N ILE A 138 -5.67 15.62 -2.60
CA ILE A 138 -6.26 15.37 -1.27
C ILE A 138 -5.17 15.03 -0.26
N LEU A 139 -4.22 14.17 -0.62
CA LEU A 139 -3.09 13.80 0.23
C LEU A 139 -2.21 15.01 0.54
N ALA A 140 -1.85 15.81 -0.47
CA ALA A 140 -1.03 17.01 -0.26
C ALA A 140 -1.71 18.03 0.66
N LEU A 141 -3.03 18.24 0.53
CA LEU A 141 -3.79 19.11 1.43
C LEU A 141 -3.81 18.56 2.87
N ARG A 142 -3.96 17.24 3.04
CA ARG A 142 -3.97 16.57 4.35
C ARG A 142 -2.60 16.60 5.04
N ASP A 143 -1.53 16.41 4.28
CA ASP A 143 -0.16 16.45 4.79
C ASP A 143 0.26 17.87 5.14
N PHE A 144 -0.12 18.85 4.31
CA PHE A 144 0.02 20.26 4.63
C PHE A 144 -0.70 20.60 5.95
N HIS A 145 -1.94 20.12 6.12
CA HIS A 145 -2.69 20.32 7.36
C HIS A 145 -1.95 19.76 8.59
N LYS A 146 -1.42 18.53 8.49
CA LYS A 146 -0.68 17.88 9.58
C LYS A 146 0.60 18.64 9.93
N LYS A 147 1.37 19.07 8.93
CA LYS A 147 2.67 19.74 9.08
C LYS A 147 2.55 21.17 9.64
N HIS A 148 1.49 21.90 9.30
CA HIS A 148 1.37 23.33 9.57
C HIS A 148 0.35 23.70 10.68
N LYS A 149 -0.05 22.75 11.55
CA LYS A 149 -0.98 23.02 12.68
C LYS A 149 -0.55 24.22 13.53
N ASN A 150 0.73 24.32 13.87
CA ASN A 150 1.28 25.40 14.69
C ASN A 150 1.13 26.77 14.02
N LEU A 151 1.32 26.82 12.69
CA LEU A 151 1.13 28.05 11.90
C LEU A 151 -0.32 28.52 11.98
N PHE A 152 -1.29 27.61 11.81
CA PHE A 152 -2.71 27.97 11.90
C PHE A 152 -3.09 28.47 13.28
N THR A 153 -2.60 27.83 14.35
CA THR A 153 -2.81 28.28 15.73
C THR A 153 -2.21 29.67 15.94
N TYR A 154 -0.99 29.91 15.44
CA TYR A 154 -0.36 31.23 15.52
C TYR A 154 -1.19 32.30 14.81
N VAL A 155 -1.63 32.06 13.57
CA VAL A 155 -2.46 33.01 12.82
C VAL A 155 -3.78 33.28 13.55
N ALA A 156 -4.44 32.25 14.08
CA ALA A 156 -5.67 32.40 14.87
C ALA A 156 -5.45 33.25 16.14
N LEU A 157 -4.33 33.04 16.85
CA LEU A 157 -3.96 33.82 18.03
C LEU A 157 -3.65 35.28 17.69
N VAL A 158 -2.92 35.53 16.60
CA VAL A 158 -2.61 36.89 16.12
C VAL A 158 -3.90 37.62 15.74
N ASN A 159 -4.80 36.95 15.05
CA ASN A 159 -6.09 37.55 14.65
C ASN A 159 -6.97 37.87 15.85
N SER A 160 -6.96 36.98 16.85
CA SER A 160 -7.71 37.18 18.11
C SER A 160 -7.13 38.32 18.96
N SER A 161 -5.81 38.50 18.97
CA SER A 161 -5.11 39.56 19.72
C SER A 161 -5.03 40.90 18.98
N GLY A 162 -5.19 40.93 17.66
CA GLY A 162 -5.25 42.15 16.85
C GLY A 162 -6.48 43.04 17.11
N ASN A 163 -7.45 42.55 17.88
CA ASN A 163 -8.66 43.26 18.30
C ASN A 163 -8.46 44.20 19.50
N ASN A 164 -7.23 44.50 19.89
CA ASN A 164 -6.95 45.29 21.10
C ASN A 164 -7.07 46.83 20.93
N LYS A 165 -7.29 47.34 19.72
CA LYS A 165 -7.50 48.78 19.48
C LYS A 165 -8.98 49.13 19.33
N ILE A 166 -9.61 49.34 20.49
CA ILE A 166 -11.01 49.81 20.62
C ILE A 166 -11.17 51.18 20.00
N HIS A 167 -12.12 51.33 19.07
CA HIS A 167 -12.55 52.62 18.56
C HIS A 167 -13.64 53.20 19.47
N TRP A 168 -13.24 53.77 20.60
CA TRP A 168 -14.15 54.28 21.63
C TRP A 168 -15.31 55.11 21.09
N THR A 169 -15.07 56.03 20.15
CA THR A 169 -16.14 56.84 19.52
C THR A 169 -17.21 56.01 18.81
N LYS A 170 -16.85 54.91 18.13
CA LYS A 170 -17.80 54.01 17.46
C LYS A 170 -18.45 53.04 18.43
N THR A 171 -17.74 52.62 19.48
CA THR A 171 -18.28 51.79 20.55
C THR A 171 -19.37 52.56 21.31
N MET A 172 -19.08 53.76 21.79
CA MET A 172 -20.04 54.59 22.55
C MET A 172 -21.28 54.99 21.74
N SER A 173 -21.16 55.12 20.42
CA SER A 173 -22.28 55.50 19.55
C SER A 173 -23.15 54.33 19.08
N LYS A 174 -22.63 53.09 19.05
CA LYS A 174 -23.33 51.95 18.44
C LYS A 174 -23.55 50.75 19.36
N VAL A 175 -22.93 50.72 20.53
CA VAL A 175 -23.09 49.66 21.52
C VAL A 175 -23.77 50.27 22.74
N GLN A 176 -24.84 49.63 23.24
CA GLN A 176 -25.44 50.05 24.49
C GLN A 176 -24.58 49.58 25.68
N PRO A 177 -24.16 50.47 26.58
CA PRO A 177 -23.49 50.05 27.80
C PRO A 177 -24.50 49.52 28.82
N THR A 178 -24.03 48.60 29.66
CA THR A 178 -24.70 48.24 30.91
C THR A 178 -24.32 49.28 31.97
N LEU A 179 -25.31 49.90 32.61
CA LEU A 179 -25.07 50.89 33.66
C LEU A 179 -25.04 50.22 35.02
N GLN A 180 -23.94 50.39 35.75
CA GLN A 180 -23.82 49.96 37.14
C GLN A 180 -23.21 51.11 37.95
N ASP A 181 -23.87 51.52 39.03
CA ASP A 181 -23.46 52.62 39.91
C ASP A 181 -23.16 53.94 39.17
N GLY A 182 -23.96 54.26 38.15
CA GLY A 182 -23.79 55.48 37.34
C GLY A 182 -22.64 55.42 36.31
N ASN A 183 -21.87 54.33 36.26
CA ASN A 183 -20.79 54.14 35.31
C ASN A 183 -21.21 53.22 34.15
N PRO A 184 -20.92 53.60 32.88
CA PRO A 184 -21.23 52.77 31.72
C PRO A 184 -20.14 51.71 31.49
N TYR A 185 -20.54 50.43 31.49
CA TYR A 185 -19.69 49.29 31.15
C TYR A 185 -20.09 48.73 29.78
N TYR A 186 -19.13 48.67 28.85
CA TYR A 186 -19.35 48.12 27.52
C TYR A 186 -18.83 46.68 27.50
N MET A 187 -19.72 45.71 27.24
CA MET A 187 -19.34 44.29 27.12
C MET A 187 -18.82 43.95 25.72
N ASP A 188 -19.28 44.69 24.70
CA ASP A 188 -18.85 44.55 23.30
C ASP A 188 -18.14 45.81 22.80
N PHE A 189 -17.07 45.64 22.03
CA PHE A 189 -16.24 46.74 21.52
C PHE A 189 -16.24 46.79 19.98
N ARG A 190 -16.24 48.00 19.41
CA ARG A 190 -16.01 48.21 17.96
C ARG A 190 -14.56 48.59 17.73
N ASN A 191 -13.81 47.77 16.99
CA ASN A 191 -12.38 48.00 16.72
C ASN A 191 -12.11 48.77 15.42
N LYS A 192 -10.90 49.31 15.30
CA LYS A 192 -10.49 50.19 14.17
C LYS A 192 -9.98 49.44 12.94
N ASN A 193 -9.84 48.11 12.97
CA ASN A 193 -9.29 47.36 11.83
C ASN A 193 -10.40 46.66 11.05
N LYS A 194 -10.68 47.19 9.86
CA LYS A 194 -11.37 46.46 8.78
C LYS A 194 -10.36 46.12 7.69
N VAL A 195 -9.14 45.74 8.09
CA VAL A 195 -8.12 45.25 7.15
C VAL A 195 -8.51 43.80 6.85
N ILE A 196 -8.75 43.51 5.57
CA ILE A 196 -8.99 42.14 5.12
C ILE A 196 -7.74 41.33 5.46
N ASN A 197 -7.88 40.34 6.33
CA ASN A 197 -6.81 39.43 6.63
C ASN A 197 -6.81 38.30 5.59
N TYR A 198 -5.99 38.45 4.56
CA TYR A 198 -5.90 37.47 3.48
C TYR A 198 -5.36 36.11 3.95
N ASP A 199 -4.57 36.06 5.02
CA ASP A 199 -4.13 34.80 5.64
C ASP A 199 -5.33 34.06 6.24
N GLU A 200 -6.20 34.78 6.96
CA GLU A 200 -7.43 34.22 7.53
C GLU A 200 -8.40 33.75 6.45
N GLU A 201 -8.54 34.54 5.37
CA GLU A 201 -9.40 34.20 4.25
C GLU A 201 -8.91 32.93 3.54
N LEU A 202 -7.60 32.81 3.32
CA LEU A 202 -6.98 31.64 2.72
C LEU A 202 -7.11 30.38 3.61
N ILE A 203 -6.86 30.51 4.91
CA ILE A 203 -6.98 29.38 5.86
C ILE A 203 -8.46 28.97 6.04
N SER A 204 -9.39 29.93 6.05
CA SER A 204 -10.83 29.67 6.08
C SER A 204 -11.27 28.90 4.82
N LEU A 205 -10.78 29.31 3.64
CA LEU A 205 -11.01 28.58 2.40
C LEU A 205 -10.41 27.17 2.46
N PHE A 206 -9.20 27.02 2.99
CA PHE A 206 -8.57 25.72 3.17
C PHE A 206 -9.41 24.77 4.03
N TYR A 207 -9.83 25.19 5.23
CA TYR A 207 -10.69 24.36 6.07
C TYR A 207 -12.06 24.08 5.43
N SER A 208 -12.56 25.01 4.62
CA SER A 208 -13.80 24.80 3.85
C SER A 208 -13.63 23.73 2.77
N VAL A 209 -12.49 23.70 2.07
CA VAL A 209 -12.14 22.65 1.11
C VAL A 209 -11.90 21.31 1.82
N LEU A 210 -11.20 21.29 2.96
CA LEU A 210 -11.05 20.08 3.77
C LEU A 210 -12.40 19.53 4.24
N ASN A 211 -13.32 20.40 4.66
CA ASN A 211 -14.68 19.99 5.03
C ASN A 211 -15.44 19.38 3.84
N TYR A 212 -15.35 20.01 2.67
CA TYR A 212 -15.95 19.49 1.45
C TYR A 212 -15.40 18.10 1.10
N LEU A 213 -14.07 17.94 1.09
CA LEU A 213 -13.39 16.68 0.78
C LEU A 213 -13.67 15.60 1.83
N SER A 214 -13.66 15.95 3.12
CA SER A 214 -13.96 15.04 4.23
C SER A 214 -15.35 14.43 4.08
N LYS A 215 -16.35 15.19 3.62
CA LYS A 215 -17.69 14.64 3.35
C LYS A 215 -17.78 13.78 2.09
N SER A 216 -16.98 14.07 1.07
CA SER A 216 -16.96 13.31 -0.18
C SER A 216 -16.19 12.00 -0.08
N TYR A 217 -15.15 11.97 0.75
CA TYR A 217 -14.17 10.87 0.83
C TYR A 217 -14.05 10.26 2.24
N SER A 218 -14.86 10.69 3.21
CA SER A 218 -14.98 10.07 4.53
C SER A 218 -13.71 10.03 5.40
N PHE A 219 -12.81 11.03 5.29
CA PHE A 219 -11.64 11.13 6.17
C PHE A 219 -11.81 12.19 7.27
N LYS A 220 -11.17 11.99 8.43
CA LYS A 220 -11.21 12.94 9.55
C LYS A 220 -10.10 14.00 9.48
N TYR A 221 -10.38 15.19 9.99
CA TYR A 221 -9.40 16.24 10.24
C TYR A 221 -9.77 17.04 11.49
N GLN A 222 -8.76 17.60 12.16
CA GLN A 222 -8.95 18.44 13.35
C GLN A 222 -8.80 19.91 12.98
N GLN A 223 -9.81 20.71 13.25
CA GLN A 223 -9.76 22.14 12.97
C GLN A 223 -9.14 22.92 14.15
N VAL A 224 -8.33 23.93 13.83
CA VAL A 224 -7.99 25.01 14.77
C VAL A 224 -9.15 26.01 14.84
N SER A 225 -9.66 26.28 16.04
CA SER A 225 -10.73 27.26 16.28
C SER A 225 -10.36 28.65 15.78
N GLY A 226 -11.36 29.42 15.32
CA GLY A 226 -11.18 30.81 14.89
C GLY A 226 -11.28 31.06 13.37
N PHE A 227 -11.42 30.00 12.56
CA PHE A 227 -11.63 30.13 11.11
C PHE A 227 -13.06 29.78 10.70
N THR A 228 -13.59 30.52 9.72
CA THR A 228 -14.96 30.31 9.22
C THR A 228 -14.99 29.18 8.18
N ILE A 229 -15.94 28.26 8.32
CA ILE A 229 -16.10 27.14 7.38
C ILE A 229 -17.35 27.35 6.53
N LEU A 230 -17.15 27.36 5.22
CA LEU A 230 -18.23 27.32 4.25
C LEU A 230 -18.85 25.92 4.21
N LYS A 231 -20.17 25.88 4.02
CA LYS A 231 -20.89 24.61 3.81
C LYS A 231 -20.39 23.94 2.51
N PRO A 232 -20.34 22.60 2.44
CA PRO A 232 -19.91 21.86 1.24
C PRO A 232 -20.61 22.31 -0.05
N ASN A 233 -21.93 22.54 0.00
CA ASN A 233 -22.71 23.02 -1.16
C ASN A 233 -22.22 24.37 -1.69
N LYS A 234 -21.63 25.21 -0.82
CA LYS A 234 -21.03 26.48 -1.23
C LYS A 234 -19.72 26.27 -1.99
N ILE A 235 -18.90 25.30 -1.57
CA ILE A 235 -17.69 24.89 -2.30
C ILE A 235 -18.07 24.29 -3.65
N GLN A 236 -19.07 23.40 -3.69
CA GLN A 236 -19.60 22.88 -4.95
C GLN A 236 -20.05 24.00 -5.89
N SER A 237 -20.81 24.97 -5.39
CA SER A 237 -21.21 26.14 -6.18
C SER A 237 -20.03 26.98 -6.70
N LEU A 238 -18.93 27.07 -5.94
CA LEU A 238 -17.71 27.76 -6.41
C LEU A 238 -17.05 26.99 -7.56
N ILE A 239 -17.01 25.66 -7.46
CA ILE A 239 -16.49 24.76 -8.50
C ILE A 239 -17.36 24.89 -9.77
N ASP A 240 -18.67 24.69 -9.65
CA ASP A 240 -19.59 24.69 -10.81
C ASP A 240 -19.60 26.04 -11.55
N SER A 241 -19.37 27.14 -10.81
CA SER A 241 -19.35 28.50 -11.38
C SER A 241 -17.96 29.01 -11.78
N CYS A 242 -16.93 28.17 -11.68
CA CYS A 242 -15.52 28.52 -11.91
C CYS A 242 -15.07 29.77 -11.13
N LYS A 243 -15.60 29.94 -9.91
CA LYS A 243 -15.32 31.10 -9.04
C LYS A 243 -14.20 30.81 -8.04
N GLY A 244 -13.85 29.54 -7.80
CA GLY A 244 -12.78 29.16 -6.87
C GLY A 244 -11.42 29.64 -7.34
N THR A 245 -11.03 29.30 -8.58
CA THR A 245 -9.77 29.78 -9.17
C THR A 245 -9.74 31.30 -9.30
N ARG A 246 -10.86 31.94 -9.66
CA ARG A 246 -10.97 33.40 -9.75
C ARG A 246 -10.80 34.07 -8.39
N TRP A 247 -11.35 33.49 -7.34
CA TRP A 247 -11.20 33.98 -5.97
C TRP A 247 -9.74 33.90 -5.53
N LEU A 248 -9.09 32.75 -5.73
CA LEU A 248 -7.67 32.58 -5.42
C LEU A 248 -6.77 33.56 -6.19
N LYS A 249 -7.06 33.84 -7.46
CA LYS A 249 -6.34 34.86 -8.24
C LYS A 249 -6.45 36.27 -7.64
N LYS A 250 -7.57 36.62 -6.99
CA LYS A 250 -7.75 37.94 -6.35
C LYS A 250 -6.91 38.12 -5.08
N ILE A 251 -6.74 37.05 -4.31
CA ILE A 251 -5.99 37.08 -3.04
C ILE A 251 -4.50 36.74 -3.23
N ARG A 252 -4.07 36.46 -4.47
CA ARG A 252 -2.71 36.03 -4.80
C ARG A 252 -1.66 37.04 -4.33
N ARG A 253 -0.58 36.55 -3.69
CA ARG A 253 0.56 37.32 -3.15
C ARG A 253 0.23 38.29 -2.01
N ASN A 254 -0.95 38.19 -1.40
CA ASN A 254 -1.32 39.04 -0.26
C ASN A 254 -1.08 38.38 1.11
N TYR A 255 -0.33 37.28 1.14
CA TYR A 255 -0.06 36.46 2.33
C TYR A 255 1.43 36.49 2.70
N PHE A 256 1.73 36.34 4.00
CA PHE A 256 3.03 36.74 4.57
C PHE A 256 4.11 35.66 4.61
N THR A 257 3.77 34.38 4.45
CA THR A 257 4.73 33.26 4.64
C THR A 257 4.78 32.33 3.42
N ASP A 258 5.95 31.72 3.19
CA ASP A 258 6.14 30.72 2.13
C ASP A 258 5.19 29.53 2.27
N ALA A 259 4.88 29.12 3.50
CA ALA A 259 3.88 28.08 3.77
C ALA A 259 2.49 28.47 3.26
N LEU A 260 2.08 29.74 3.38
CA LEU A 260 0.80 30.20 2.83
C LEU A 260 0.83 30.33 1.30
N VAL A 261 1.99 30.59 0.71
CA VAL A 261 2.18 30.51 -0.75
C VAL A 261 1.98 29.06 -1.22
N GLU A 262 2.56 28.09 -0.52
CA GLU A 262 2.36 26.66 -0.78
C GLU A 262 0.88 26.27 -0.64
N LEU A 263 0.22 26.69 0.44
CA LEU A 263 -1.21 26.47 0.66
C LEU A 263 -2.06 27.01 -0.49
N TRP A 264 -1.78 28.24 -0.93
CA TRP A 264 -2.46 28.86 -2.05
C TRP A 264 -2.28 28.04 -3.32
N ASN A 265 -1.06 27.56 -3.61
CA ASN A 265 -0.79 26.72 -4.78
C ASN A 265 -1.60 25.42 -4.71
N LEU A 266 -1.65 24.75 -3.55
CA LEU A 266 -2.44 23.53 -3.36
C LEU A 266 -3.93 23.75 -3.60
N LEU A 267 -4.49 24.83 -3.04
CA LEU A 267 -5.89 25.18 -3.25
C LEU A 267 -6.18 25.57 -4.70
N TYR A 268 -5.25 26.25 -5.36
CA TYR A 268 -5.40 26.62 -6.77
C TYR A 268 -5.46 25.37 -7.66
N VAL A 269 -4.52 24.44 -7.46
CA VAL A 269 -4.50 23.16 -8.18
C VAL A 269 -5.78 22.37 -7.91
N PHE A 270 -6.28 22.34 -6.68
CA PHE A 270 -7.56 21.71 -6.35
C PHE A 270 -8.73 22.31 -7.13
N PHE A 271 -8.92 23.64 -7.08
CA PHE A 271 -10.04 24.28 -7.77
C PHE A 271 -9.91 24.18 -9.28
N GLU A 272 -8.71 24.36 -9.84
CA GLU A 272 -8.48 24.20 -11.27
C GLU A 272 -8.88 22.79 -11.74
N ARG A 273 -8.50 21.76 -10.98
CA ARG A 273 -8.86 20.37 -11.27
C ARG A 273 -10.36 20.13 -11.17
N ALA A 274 -10.97 20.53 -10.05
CA ALA A 274 -12.39 20.33 -9.80
C ALA A 274 -13.27 21.10 -10.80
N GLU A 275 -12.89 22.32 -11.16
CA GLU A 275 -13.59 23.15 -12.16
C GLU A 275 -13.48 22.54 -13.56
N LEU A 276 -12.32 21.99 -13.93
CA LEU A 276 -12.14 21.28 -15.20
C LEU A 276 -13.06 20.05 -15.28
N ILE A 277 -13.12 19.26 -14.21
CA ILE A 277 -14.01 18.10 -14.10
C ILE A 277 -15.47 18.52 -14.25
N ALA A 278 -15.90 19.54 -13.47
CA ALA A 278 -17.28 20.04 -13.50
C ALA A 278 -17.69 20.63 -14.86
N SER A 279 -16.72 21.13 -15.65
CA SER A 279 -16.99 21.69 -16.98
C SER A 279 -17.36 20.65 -18.05
N GLY A 280 -17.33 19.35 -17.73
CA GLY A 280 -17.69 18.27 -18.65
C GLY A 280 -16.72 18.06 -19.81
N LYS A 281 -15.56 18.73 -19.80
CA LYS A 281 -14.46 18.39 -20.69
C LYS A 281 -14.01 16.96 -20.37
N SER A 282 -13.76 16.15 -21.40
CA SER A 282 -13.26 14.77 -21.29
C SER A 282 -12.07 14.72 -20.33
N TYR A 283 -12.38 14.31 -19.10
CA TYR A 283 -11.43 14.18 -18.01
C TYR A 283 -11.31 12.70 -17.71
N HIS A 284 -10.13 12.16 -17.99
CA HIS A 284 -9.84 10.75 -17.80
C HIS A 284 -8.71 10.62 -16.79
N GLU A 285 -9.07 10.38 -15.54
CA GLU A 285 -8.14 9.98 -14.49
C GLU A 285 -8.38 8.49 -14.17
N LYS A 286 -7.32 7.67 -14.17
CA LYS A 286 -7.30 6.22 -14.14
C LYS A 286 -5.88 5.75 -13.78
N LEU A 287 -5.79 4.96 -12.73
CA LEU A 287 -4.63 4.18 -12.33
C LEU A 287 -5.17 2.78 -12.02
N LEU A 288 -5.30 1.95 -13.06
CA LEU A 288 -5.77 0.57 -12.95
C LEU A 288 -4.67 -0.41 -13.36
N VAL A 289 -4.66 -1.54 -12.67
CA VAL A 289 -3.77 -2.67 -12.87
C VAL A 289 -4.62 -3.90 -13.19
N SER A 290 -4.43 -4.51 -14.35
CA SER A 290 -5.16 -5.73 -14.76
C SER A 290 -4.62 -7.02 -14.14
N ASN A 291 -3.34 -7.04 -13.75
CA ASN A 291 -2.69 -8.19 -13.15
C ASN A 291 -2.04 -7.78 -11.83
N PHE A 292 -2.85 -7.64 -10.79
CA PHE A 292 -2.37 -7.20 -9.48
C PHE A 292 -1.42 -8.22 -8.82
N ASN A 293 -1.42 -9.48 -9.28
CA ASN A 293 -0.43 -10.48 -8.84
C ASN A 293 1.00 -9.98 -9.04
N LEU A 294 1.30 -9.33 -10.18
CA LEU A 294 2.65 -8.83 -10.47
C LEU A 294 3.05 -7.67 -9.55
N VAL A 295 2.08 -6.84 -9.17
CA VAL A 295 2.33 -5.75 -8.21
C VAL A 295 2.60 -6.36 -6.84
N PHE A 296 1.78 -7.32 -6.40
CA PHE A 296 1.98 -8.01 -5.13
C PHE A 296 3.30 -8.78 -5.08
N GLU A 297 3.70 -9.43 -6.18
CA GLU A 297 5.02 -10.07 -6.31
C GLU A 297 6.14 -9.06 -6.11
N ASP A 298 6.13 -7.91 -6.79
CA ASP A 298 7.16 -6.88 -6.58
C ASP A 298 7.16 -6.31 -5.15
N MET A 299 5.99 -6.23 -4.50
CA MET A 299 5.91 -5.84 -3.10
C MET A 299 6.65 -6.82 -2.19
N ILE A 300 6.43 -8.13 -2.37
CA ILE A 300 7.10 -9.17 -1.57
C ILE A 300 8.59 -9.26 -1.91
N ASP A 301 8.97 -9.17 -3.19
CA ASP A 301 10.37 -9.23 -3.65
C ASP A 301 11.19 -8.14 -2.95
N LEU A 302 10.64 -6.92 -2.86
CA LEU A 302 11.31 -5.81 -2.19
C LEU A 302 11.49 -6.05 -0.68
N LEU A 303 10.50 -6.66 -0.03
CA LEU A 303 10.51 -6.90 1.42
C LEU A 303 11.37 -8.10 1.82
N VAL A 304 11.57 -9.08 0.94
CA VAL A 304 12.19 -10.37 1.30
C VAL A 304 13.49 -10.65 0.55
N SER A 305 13.56 -10.39 -0.75
CA SER A 305 14.69 -10.80 -1.59
C SER A 305 15.93 -9.91 -1.42
N ASP A 306 17.09 -10.45 -1.74
CA ASP A 306 18.30 -9.64 -1.90
C ASP A 306 18.22 -8.83 -3.22
N ASP A 307 18.98 -7.74 -3.33
CA ASP A 307 19.05 -7.00 -4.60
C ASP A 307 19.58 -7.92 -5.69
N ARG A 308 18.88 -7.96 -6.84
CA ARG A 308 19.26 -8.78 -8.00
C ARG A 308 20.65 -8.47 -8.53
N LYS A 309 21.21 -7.29 -8.23
CA LYS A 309 22.61 -6.93 -8.54
C LYS A 309 23.63 -7.74 -7.74
N ASP A 310 23.27 -8.18 -6.54
CA ASP A 310 24.15 -8.93 -5.65
C ASP A 310 24.07 -10.46 -5.91
N LEU A 311 23.04 -10.89 -6.64
CA LEU A 311 22.77 -12.28 -6.98
C LEU A 311 23.21 -12.61 -8.43
N PRO A 312 23.78 -13.80 -8.67
CA PRO A 312 23.98 -14.31 -10.02
C PRO A 312 22.67 -14.36 -10.82
N GLU A 313 22.71 -13.94 -12.08
CA GLU A 313 21.54 -13.85 -12.95
C GLU A 313 20.86 -15.20 -13.14
N GLU A 314 21.64 -16.28 -13.22
CA GLU A 314 21.17 -17.64 -13.45
C GLU A 314 20.31 -18.22 -12.30
N LEU A 315 20.38 -17.61 -11.10
CA LEU A 315 19.56 -18.03 -9.96
C LEU A 315 18.11 -17.57 -10.10
N TYR A 316 17.90 -16.35 -10.58
CA TYR A 316 16.56 -15.76 -10.71
C TYR A 316 16.04 -15.75 -12.16
N LYS A 317 16.91 -15.85 -13.17
CA LYS A 317 16.58 -16.17 -14.56
C LYS A 317 17.14 -17.54 -14.90
N GLN A 318 16.31 -18.55 -14.73
CA GLN A 318 16.74 -19.94 -14.88
C GLN A 318 16.85 -20.33 -16.36
N GLN A 319 17.70 -21.30 -16.65
CA GLN A 319 17.96 -21.76 -18.03
C GLN A 319 16.74 -22.36 -18.72
N ASP A 320 15.74 -22.82 -17.96
CA ASP A 320 14.45 -23.30 -18.48
C ASP A 320 13.48 -22.15 -18.83
N GLY A 321 13.95 -20.90 -18.78
CA GLY A 321 13.18 -19.70 -19.09
C GLY A 321 12.29 -19.21 -17.96
N LYS A 322 12.33 -19.85 -16.78
CA LYS A 322 11.53 -19.44 -15.64
C LYS A 322 12.19 -18.35 -14.81
N LEU A 323 11.35 -17.55 -14.16
CA LEU A 323 11.75 -16.47 -13.28
C LEU A 323 11.40 -16.83 -11.84
N VAL A 324 12.41 -16.91 -10.97
CA VAL A 324 12.18 -17.09 -9.54
C VAL A 324 11.66 -15.77 -8.98
N ASP A 325 10.50 -15.83 -8.31
CA ASP A 325 9.83 -14.66 -7.76
C ASP A 325 10.69 -14.03 -6.66
N HIS A 326 11.05 -14.81 -5.62
CA HIS A 326 11.78 -14.33 -4.44
C HIS A 326 13.00 -15.19 -4.14
N ILE A 327 14.14 -14.56 -3.90
CA ILE A 327 15.38 -15.26 -3.54
C ILE A 327 16.30 -14.38 -2.70
N TYR A 328 16.87 -14.95 -1.64
CA TYR A 328 17.90 -14.29 -0.84
C TYR A 328 18.91 -15.30 -0.31
N LYS A 329 20.08 -14.80 0.07
CA LYS A 329 21.16 -15.59 0.65
C LYS A 329 21.17 -15.43 2.17
N ASP A 330 21.27 -16.54 2.88
CA ASP A 330 21.43 -16.57 4.33
C ASP A 330 22.30 -17.76 4.76
N LYS A 331 22.68 -17.84 6.04
CA LYS A 331 23.51 -18.91 6.58
C LYS A 331 22.87 -20.28 6.35
N SER A 332 23.67 -21.34 6.32
CA SER A 332 23.20 -22.73 6.37
C SER A 332 22.29 -22.95 7.58
N LEU A 333 21.26 -23.81 7.47
CA LEU A 333 20.35 -24.07 8.59
C LEU A 333 21.03 -24.81 9.76
N ILE A 334 22.18 -25.45 9.50
CA ILE A 334 22.82 -26.40 10.42
C ILE A 334 24.16 -25.89 10.93
N ASP A 335 24.81 -24.99 10.19
CA ASP A 335 26.10 -24.41 10.57
C ASP A 335 26.20 -22.94 10.13
N ASP A 336 27.10 -22.21 10.78
CA ASP A 336 27.35 -20.79 10.51
C ASP A 336 28.51 -20.56 9.53
N SER A 337 29.12 -21.63 9.01
CA SER A 337 30.33 -21.58 8.18
C SER A 337 30.06 -21.40 6.70
N ASN A 338 28.81 -21.59 6.28
CA ASN A 338 28.41 -21.67 4.88
C ASN A 338 27.09 -20.95 4.63
N TYR A 339 26.83 -20.55 3.39
CA TYR A 339 25.61 -19.89 2.96
C TYR A 339 24.78 -20.76 2.03
N ILE A 340 23.47 -20.54 2.05
CA ILE A 340 22.47 -21.16 1.18
C ILE A 340 21.49 -20.09 0.69
N TYR A 341 20.76 -20.43 -0.36
CA TYR A 341 19.68 -19.61 -0.87
C TYR A 341 18.34 -20.10 -0.33
N PHE A 342 17.55 -19.13 0.10
CA PHE A 342 16.14 -19.27 0.45
C PHE A 342 15.32 -18.86 -0.77
N ILE A 343 14.31 -19.65 -1.11
CA ILE A 343 13.56 -19.50 -2.37
C ILE A 343 12.07 -19.38 -2.04
N GLY A 344 11.47 -18.30 -2.51
CA GLY A 344 10.07 -17.96 -2.25
C GLY A 344 9.26 -17.78 -3.53
N ASP A 345 7.96 -18.01 -3.42
CA ASP A 345 6.96 -17.62 -4.42
C ASP A 345 5.77 -16.99 -3.70
N SER A 346 5.26 -15.87 -4.22
CA SER A 346 4.17 -15.13 -3.58
C SER A 346 2.84 -15.43 -4.25
N LYS A 347 1.81 -15.73 -3.44
CA LYS A 347 0.45 -16.00 -3.93
C LYS A 347 -0.53 -14.92 -3.51
N TYR A 348 -1.07 -14.24 -4.52
CA TYR A 348 -2.17 -13.28 -4.38
C TYR A 348 -3.51 -13.96 -4.68
N TYR A 349 -4.06 -14.62 -3.66
CA TYR A 349 -5.23 -15.49 -3.79
C TYR A 349 -6.41 -14.97 -2.96
N LYS A 350 -7.64 -15.36 -3.35
CA LYS A 350 -8.80 -15.30 -2.45
C LYS A 350 -8.57 -16.28 -1.30
N GLU A 351 -9.09 -16.01 -0.11
CA GLU A 351 -8.83 -16.81 1.11
C GLU A 351 -9.16 -18.32 0.94
N THR A 352 -10.14 -18.67 0.11
CA THR A 352 -10.52 -20.06 -0.20
C THR A 352 -9.62 -20.80 -1.18
N THR A 353 -8.66 -20.12 -1.82
CA THR A 353 -7.89 -20.73 -2.91
C THR A 353 -6.75 -21.57 -2.34
N GLU A 354 -6.83 -22.88 -2.53
CA GLU A 354 -5.72 -23.78 -2.23
C GLU A 354 -4.56 -23.64 -3.22
N TYR A 355 -3.36 -24.03 -2.79
CA TYR A 355 -2.21 -24.11 -3.66
C TYR A 355 -2.39 -25.21 -4.71
N GLY A 356 -2.56 -24.80 -5.98
CA GLY A 356 -2.64 -25.74 -7.10
C GLY A 356 -1.36 -26.59 -7.25
N LYS A 357 -1.54 -27.83 -7.72
CA LYS A 357 -0.43 -28.79 -7.96
C LYS A 357 0.70 -28.20 -8.82
N ASN A 358 0.34 -27.38 -9.82
CA ASN A 358 1.30 -26.72 -10.70
C ASN A 358 2.20 -25.72 -9.95
N SER A 359 1.64 -24.97 -8.99
CA SER A 359 2.41 -24.01 -8.17
C SER A 359 3.39 -24.74 -7.26
N ILE A 360 2.98 -25.85 -6.64
CA ILE A 360 3.85 -26.69 -5.82
C ILE A 360 5.00 -27.27 -6.66
N TYR A 361 4.67 -27.81 -7.83
CA TYR A 361 5.67 -28.36 -8.76
C TYR A 361 6.65 -27.30 -9.28
N LYS A 362 6.16 -26.10 -9.62
CA LYS A 362 6.96 -24.93 -10.00
C LYS A 362 7.99 -24.63 -8.90
N GLN A 363 7.58 -24.60 -7.64
CA GLN A 363 8.46 -24.28 -6.52
C GLN A 363 9.56 -25.32 -6.30
N PHE A 364 9.24 -26.62 -6.37
CA PHE A 364 10.28 -27.66 -6.30
C PHE A 364 11.24 -27.59 -7.49
N THR A 365 10.76 -27.19 -8.67
CA THR A 365 11.64 -26.99 -9.82
C THR A 365 12.64 -25.86 -9.57
N TYR A 366 12.20 -24.75 -8.95
CA TYR A 366 13.08 -23.65 -8.59
C TYR A 366 14.20 -24.08 -7.65
N ALA A 367 13.84 -24.82 -6.61
CA ALA A 367 14.80 -25.38 -5.67
C ALA A 367 15.85 -26.25 -6.35
N LYS A 368 15.41 -27.19 -7.21
CA LYS A 368 16.31 -28.09 -7.94
C LYS A 368 17.27 -27.32 -8.86
N ASN A 369 16.76 -26.31 -9.56
CA ASN A 369 17.57 -25.49 -10.46
C ASN A 369 18.64 -24.69 -9.69
N VAL A 370 18.31 -24.14 -8.51
CA VAL A 370 19.27 -23.46 -7.64
C VAL A 370 20.34 -24.42 -7.10
N VAL A 371 19.95 -25.62 -6.66
CA VAL A 371 20.91 -26.65 -6.23
C VAL A 371 21.83 -27.05 -7.39
N GLN A 372 21.27 -27.26 -8.59
CA GLN A 372 22.03 -27.63 -9.79
C GLN A 372 23.01 -26.52 -10.22
N TYR A 373 22.59 -25.26 -10.15
CA TYR A 373 23.46 -24.11 -10.41
C TYR A 373 24.71 -24.12 -9.50
N ASN A 374 24.51 -24.34 -8.20
CA ASN A 374 25.62 -24.41 -7.24
C ASN A 374 26.54 -25.62 -7.49
N ILE A 375 26.00 -26.79 -7.89
CA ILE A 375 26.80 -27.96 -8.27
C ILE A 375 27.67 -27.66 -9.49
N ASN A 376 27.12 -27.00 -10.50
CA ASN A 376 27.84 -26.67 -11.73
C ASN A 376 29.04 -25.74 -11.46
N ILE A 377 28.86 -24.72 -10.63
CA ILE A 377 29.95 -23.84 -10.19
C ILE A 377 31.08 -24.65 -9.55
N PHE A 378 30.72 -25.54 -8.62
CA PHE A 378 31.71 -26.35 -7.90
C PHE A 378 32.51 -27.27 -8.84
N ASN A 379 31.82 -27.97 -9.75
CA ASN A 379 32.46 -28.88 -10.70
C ASN A 379 33.35 -28.14 -11.70
N ASN A 380 32.98 -26.92 -12.09
CA ASN A 380 33.76 -26.07 -13.00
C ASN A 380 34.90 -25.32 -12.30
N LYS A 381 35.04 -25.44 -10.96
CA LYS A 381 36.02 -24.73 -10.13
C LYS A 381 35.99 -23.20 -10.31
N ASP A 382 34.81 -22.65 -10.55
CA ASP A 382 34.61 -21.20 -10.70
C ASP A 382 34.51 -20.55 -9.30
N THR A 383 35.68 -20.27 -8.71
CA THR A 383 35.80 -19.76 -7.34
C THR A 383 35.22 -18.36 -7.18
N ASP A 384 35.19 -17.56 -8.25
CA ASP A 384 34.65 -16.19 -8.23
C ASP A 384 33.12 -16.21 -8.07
N LYS A 385 32.45 -17.22 -8.65
CA LYS A 385 31.00 -17.42 -8.50
C LYS A 385 30.60 -18.15 -7.21
N MET A 386 31.51 -18.85 -6.52
CA MET A 386 31.16 -19.63 -5.32
C MET A 386 30.62 -18.75 -4.18
N LYS A 387 30.99 -17.45 -4.06
CA LYS A 387 30.49 -16.46 -3.07
C LYS A 387 30.17 -16.99 -1.64
N GLY A 388 30.87 -18.03 -1.18
CA GLY A 388 30.61 -18.70 0.11
C GLY A 388 29.36 -19.59 0.18
N CYS A 389 28.71 -19.92 -0.94
CA CYS A 389 27.57 -20.86 -1.01
C CYS A 389 28.03 -22.23 -1.50
N ARG A 390 28.07 -23.22 -0.61
CA ARG A 390 28.44 -24.59 -0.96
C ARG A 390 27.34 -25.58 -0.59
N TYR A 391 26.62 -26.08 -1.58
CA TYR A 391 25.50 -26.99 -1.34
C TYR A 391 25.90 -28.42 -1.06
N ARG A 392 27.04 -28.91 -1.57
CA ARG A 392 27.51 -30.29 -1.37
C ARG A 392 28.71 -30.32 -0.44
N ASP A 393 28.59 -31.06 0.65
CA ASP A 393 29.68 -31.29 1.59
C ASP A 393 30.81 -32.11 0.95
N SER A 394 32.07 -31.79 1.28
CA SER A 394 33.24 -32.49 0.73
C SER A 394 33.44 -33.88 1.29
N LEU A 395 32.99 -34.12 2.52
CA LEU A 395 33.36 -35.30 3.29
C LEU A 395 32.33 -36.42 3.11
N THR A 396 31.06 -36.07 3.29
CA THR A 396 29.91 -36.98 3.25
C THR A 396 29.21 -37.00 1.91
N GLU A 397 29.53 -36.04 1.03
CA GLU A 397 28.81 -35.78 -0.22
C GLU A 397 27.33 -35.43 -0.03
N GLY A 398 26.90 -35.19 1.21
CA GLY A 398 25.54 -34.76 1.56
C GLY A 398 25.24 -33.36 1.04
N TYR A 399 23.96 -33.12 0.72
CA TYR A 399 23.49 -31.83 0.26
C TYR A 399 22.87 -31.02 1.39
N ASN A 400 23.10 -29.71 1.36
CA ASN A 400 22.49 -28.78 2.31
C ASN A 400 20.99 -28.62 2.04
N ILE A 401 20.24 -28.31 3.09
CA ILE A 401 18.79 -28.13 3.03
C ILE A 401 18.49 -26.83 2.29
N THR A 402 17.60 -26.88 1.31
CA THR A 402 17.12 -25.69 0.58
C THR A 402 15.76 -25.26 1.12
N PRO A 403 15.66 -24.13 1.84
CA PRO A 403 14.39 -23.63 2.36
C PRO A 403 13.53 -23.10 1.20
N ASN A 404 12.35 -23.66 1.02
CA ASN A 404 11.39 -23.21 0.02
C ASN A 404 10.07 -22.81 0.68
N PHE A 405 9.53 -21.66 0.33
CA PHE A 405 8.30 -21.20 0.96
C PHE A 405 7.34 -20.52 0.01
N PHE A 406 6.05 -20.55 0.36
CA PHE A 406 5.04 -19.65 -0.18
C PHE A 406 4.79 -18.50 0.79
N ILE A 407 4.58 -17.30 0.25
CA ILE A 407 4.06 -16.15 0.99
C ILE A 407 2.70 -15.78 0.43
N ARG A 408 1.68 -15.76 1.27
CA ARG A 408 0.32 -15.41 0.90
C ARG A 408 -0.11 -14.14 1.62
N GLY A 409 -0.62 -13.17 0.88
CA GLY A 409 -1.22 -11.98 1.47
C GLY A 409 -2.58 -12.30 2.09
N LYS A 410 -2.74 -12.09 3.40
CA LYS A 410 -3.99 -12.31 4.12
C LYS A 410 -4.45 -11.02 4.80
N MET A 411 -5.76 -10.78 4.78
CA MET A 411 -6.35 -9.63 5.45
C MET A 411 -6.67 -9.95 6.92
N ASP A 412 -6.32 -9.04 7.81
CA ASP A 412 -6.76 -9.06 9.21
C ASP A 412 -8.15 -8.41 9.28
N PHE A 413 -9.21 -9.22 9.19
CA PHE A 413 -10.59 -8.73 9.19
C PHE A 413 -11.03 -8.20 10.55
N ASP A 414 -10.44 -8.66 11.65
CA ASP A 414 -10.75 -8.19 13.00
C ASP A 414 -10.21 -6.77 13.22
N ASN A 415 -9.07 -6.45 12.60
CA ASN A 415 -8.52 -5.10 12.61
C ASN A 415 -7.98 -4.68 11.24
N PRO A 416 -8.84 -4.14 10.35
CA PRO A 416 -8.42 -3.73 9.01
C PRO A 416 -7.40 -2.59 8.95
N LYS A 417 -7.23 -1.84 10.05
CA LYS A 417 -6.22 -0.78 10.19
C LYS A 417 -4.88 -1.30 10.73
N ASN A 418 -4.78 -2.59 11.00
CA ASN A 418 -3.57 -3.19 11.52
C ASN A 418 -2.50 -3.22 10.44
N HIS A 419 -1.45 -2.42 10.65
CA HIS A 419 -0.28 -2.38 9.77
C HIS A 419 0.94 -3.05 10.43
N GLU A 420 0.75 -3.90 11.43
CA GLU A 420 1.84 -4.62 12.08
C GLU A 420 2.24 -5.86 11.28
N MET A 421 3.53 -6.20 11.37
CA MET A 421 4.08 -7.42 10.80
C MET A 421 3.48 -8.62 11.53
N LYS A 422 2.48 -9.25 10.91
CA LYS A 422 1.96 -10.56 11.30
C LYS A 422 2.31 -11.54 10.20
N LEU A 423 3.21 -12.45 10.51
CA LEU A 423 3.60 -13.56 9.67
C LEU A 423 3.24 -14.85 10.42
N HIS A 424 2.33 -15.63 9.84
CA HIS A 424 1.84 -16.86 10.45
C HIS A 424 2.17 -18.03 9.53
N LYS A 425 2.90 -19.01 10.05
CA LYS A 425 3.09 -20.27 9.35
C LYS A 425 1.76 -21.02 9.27
N ASP A 426 1.43 -21.49 8.08
CA ASP A 426 0.34 -22.44 7.87
C ASP A 426 0.82 -23.83 8.32
N ASN A 427 0.38 -24.24 9.51
CA ASN A 427 0.76 -25.51 10.11
C ASN A 427 0.09 -26.73 9.44
N ILE A 428 -0.95 -26.51 8.63
CA ILE A 428 -1.65 -27.59 7.91
C ILE A 428 -0.96 -27.84 6.56
N PHE A 429 -0.44 -26.78 5.93
CA PHE A 429 0.25 -26.90 4.67
C PHE A 429 1.67 -27.44 4.85
N GLU A 430 1.82 -28.73 4.59
CA GLU A 430 3.12 -29.37 4.51
C GLU A 430 3.27 -30.15 3.20
N ARG A 431 4.29 -29.78 2.42
CA ARG A 431 4.66 -30.49 1.19
C ARG A 431 6.14 -30.77 1.22
N HIS A 432 6.50 -31.99 0.88
CA HIS A 432 7.88 -32.37 0.67
C HIS A 432 7.99 -33.22 -0.59
N ASN A 433 9.20 -33.24 -1.13
CA ASN A 433 9.61 -34.13 -2.19
C ASN A 433 10.86 -34.83 -1.69
N GLU A 434 10.96 -36.15 -1.84
CA GLU A 434 12.13 -36.91 -1.43
C GLU A 434 12.37 -38.07 -2.41
N HIS A 435 13.64 -38.36 -2.67
CA HIS A 435 14.01 -39.56 -3.42
C HIS A 435 14.18 -40.78 -2.49
N PHE A 436 14.81 -40.55 -1.34
CA PHE A 436 15.04 -41.58 -0.32
C PHE A 436 14.36 -41.18 0.99
N PHE A 437 13.53 -42.07 1.51
CA PHE A 437 12.90 -41.89 2.81
C PHE A 437 13.95 -41.70 3.91
N ASN A 438 13.70 -40.74 4.81
CA ASN A 438 14.56 -40.42 5.96
C ASN A 438 16.01 -40.01 5.59
N ARG A 439 16.21 -39.44 4.39
CA ARG A 439 17.52 -38.90 3.98
C ARG A 439 17.44 -37.38 3.84
N LEU A 440 17.70 -36.67 4.95
CA LEU A 440 17.64 -35.21 4.99
C LEU A 440 18.66 -34.53 4.07
N PHE A 441 19.91 -34.99 4.11
CA PHE A 441 21.03 -34.40 3.36
C PHE A 441 21.13 -34.94 1.93
N ASP A 442 20.01 -34.93 1.20
CA ASP A 442 19.92 -35.39 -0.18
C ASP A 442 19.49 -34.25 -1.10
N ARG A 443 19.99 -34.26 -2.33
CA ARG A 443 19.70 -33.25 -3.35
C ARG A 443 18.20 -33.14 -3.64
N ASP A 444 17.51 -34.29 -3.64
CA ASP A 444 16.11 -34.40 -4.01
C ASP A 444 15.17 -34.38 -2.80
N THR A 445 15.69 -34.21 -1.57
CA THR A 445 14.92 -33.98 -0.35
C THR A 445 14.66 -32.48 -0.18
N LEU A 446 13.45 -32.05 -0.51
CA LEU A 446 13.03 -30.65 -0.54
C LEU A 446 11.76 -30.46 0.29
N PHE A 447 11.79 -29.47 1.18
CA PHE A 447 10.62 -29.08 1.98
C PHE A 447 10.05 -27.77 1.47
N LEU A 448 8.73 -27.66 1.54
CA LEU A 448 7.97 -26.50 1.15
C LEU A 448 6.98 -26.13 2.27
N GLN A 449 7.18 -24.94 2.83
CA GLN A 449 6.32 -24.35 3.86
C GLN A 449 5.46 -23.22 3.28
N SER A 450 4.39 -22.83 3.98
CA SER A 450 3.52 -21.71 3.59
C SER A 450 3.38 -20.74 4.75
N TYR A 451 3.36 -19.45 4.43
CA TYR A 451 3.21 -18.37 5.40
C TYR A 451 2.17 -17.36 4.94
N ASP A 452 1.26 -17.01 5.83
CA ASP A 452 0.33 -15.91 5.67
C ASP A 452 0.96 -14.62 6.23
N ILE A 453 1.07 -13.59 5.40
CA ILE A 453 1.53 -12.26 5.80
C ILE A 453 0.37 -11.28 5.76
N ASN A 454 0.29 -10.38 6.76
CA ASN A 454 -0.68 -9.30 6.75
C ASN A 454 -0.55 -8.44 5.49
N PHE A 455 -1.58 -8.45 4.65
CA PHE A 455 -1.60 -7.73 3.38
C PHE A 455 -1.42 -6.21 3.58
N MET A 456 -2.02 -5.64 4.62
CA MET A 456 -1.88 -4.21 4.88
C MET A 456 -0.49 -3.82 5.34
N TYR A 457 0.20 -4.70 6.06
CA TYR A 457 1.61 -4.52 6.39
C TYR A 457 2.48 -4.52 5.11
N VAL A 458 2.22 -5.44 4.17
CA VAL A 458 2.96 -5.52 2.90
C VAL A 458 2.80 -4.23 2.09
N VAL A 459 1.56 -3.78 1.88
CA VAL A 459 1.26 -2.56 1.11
C VAL A 459 1.90 -1.33 1.76
N THR A 460 1.76 -1.18 3.08
CA THR A 460 2.26 0.02 3.78
C THR A 460 3.77 0.03 3.90
N SER A 461 4.40 -1.13 4.13
CA SER A 461 5.86 -1.25 4.17
C SER A 461 6.49 -1.04 2.79
N TYR A 462 5.82 -1.50 1.72
CA TYR A 462 6.29 -1.27 0.35
C TYR A 462 6.34 0.21 -0.02
N VAL A 463 5.41 1.01 0.49
CA VAL A 463 5.36 2.46 0.24
C VAL A 463 6.32 3.24 1.14
N ASN A 464 6.41 2.91 2.43
CA ASN A 464 7.15 3.73 3.40
C ASN A 464 8.58 3.23 3.68
N ASN A 465 8.80 1.92 3.64
CA ASN A 465 9.99 1.25 4.16
C ASN A 465 10.68 0.39 3.10
N SER A 466 10.48 0.70 1.82
CA SER A 466 11.02 -0.04 0.67
C SER A 466 12.54 -0.25 0.72
N GLU A 467 13.27 0.64 1.41
CA GLU A 467 14.73 0.61 1.53
C GLU A 467 15.22 0.18 2.93
N ASP A 468 14.31 -0.15 3.85
CA ASP A 468 14.69 -0.51 5.21
C ASP A 468 15.17 -1.97 5.30
N ILE A 469 16.50 -2.13 5.36
CA ILE A 469 17.17 -3.43 5.49
C ILE A 469 16.78 -4.15 6.80
N SER A 470 16.43 -3.43 7.86
CA SER A 470 16.11 -4.03 9.16
C SER A 470 14.80 -4.84 9.10
N VAL A 471 13.79 -4.31 8.39
CA VAL A 471 12.52 -4.98 8.15
C VAL A 471 12.74 -6.28 7.38
N LYS A 472 13.50 -6.22 6.28
CA LYS A 472 13.86 -7.38 5.47
C LYS A 472 14.56 -8.45 6.29
N LYS A 473 15.57 -8.05 7.08
CA LYS A 473 16.32 -8.99 7.93
C LYS A 473 15.44 -9.61 9.02
N SER A 474 14.47 -8.88 9.55
CA SER A 474 13.51 -9.41 10.51
C SER A 474 12.67 -10.54 9.90
N ILE A 475 12.09 -10.32 8.70
CA ILE A 475 11.30 -11.33 7.98
C ILE A 475 12.18 -12.56 7.64
N GLN A 476 13.38 -12.34 7.10
CA GLN A 476 14.34 -13.41 6.77
C GLN A 476 14.70 -14.25 8.00
N THR A 477 14.90 -13.61 9.16
CA THR A 477 15.21 -14.29 10.43
C THR A 477 14.04 -15.14 10.91
N MET A 478 12.80 -14.67 10.75
CA MET A 478 11.61 -15.46 11.08
C MET A 478 11.53 -16.71 10.21
N PHE A 479 11.66 -16.58 8.88
CA PHE A 479 11.66 -17.75 7.98
C PHE A 479 12.76 -18.75 8.35
N ARG A 480 13.97 -18.27 8.62
CA ARG A 480 15.09 -19.12 9.04
C ARG A 480 14.75 -19.91 10.31
N ASN A 481 14.31 -19.24 11.36
CA ASN A 481 14.02 -19.87 12.65
C ASN A 481 12.88 -20.88 12.54
N ASP A 482 11.81 -20.55 11.82
CA ASP A 482 10.68 -21.46 11.60
C ASP A 482 11.09 -22.70 10.78
N PHE A 483 12.02 -22.54 9.84
CA PHE A 483 12.60 -23.67 9.11
C PHE A 483 13.46 -24.56 10.00
N ILE A 484 14.29 -23.99 10.86
CA ILE A 484 15.09 -24.74 11.84
C ILE A 484 14.17 -25.54 12.75
N SER A 485 13.19 -24.89 13.39
CA SER A 485 12.25 -25.57 14.29
C SER A 485 11.44 -26.66 13.59
N TYR A 486 11.07 -26.46 12.32
CA TYR A 486 10.40 -27.49 11.53
C TYR A 486 11.28 -28.72 11.28
N ILE A 487 12.56 -28.51 10.96
CA ILE A 487 13.51 -29.61 10.71
C ILE A 487 13.85 -30.35 12.02
N GLU A 488 14.08 -29.62 13.12
CA GLU A 488 14.30 -30.19 14.46
C GLU A 488 13.09 -31.00 14.95
N GLY A 489 11.87 -30.61 14.58
CA GLY A 489 10.67 -31.39 14.88
C GLY A 489 10.54 -32.69 14.08
N LYS A 490 11.33 -32.87 13.01
CA LYS A 490 11.25 -34.02 12.10
C LYS A 490 12.42 -34.98 12.17
N PHE A 491 13.60 -34.50 12.54
CA PHE A 491 14.82 -35.27 12.52
C PHE A 491 15.57 -35.11 13.85
N GLU A 492 16.20 -36.19 14.29
CA GLU A 492 17.10 -36.16 15.44
C GLU A 492 18.53 -35.90 14.96
N PHE A 493 19.14 -34.85 15.50
CA PHE A 493 20.52 -34.47 15.17
C PHE A 493 21.48 -34.93 16.28
N SER A 494 22.60 -35.52 15.88
CA SER A 494 23.64 -35.99 16.79
C SER A 494 25.02 -35.60 16.29
N VAL A 495 25.91 -35.23 17.21
CA VAL A 495 27.32 -34.98 16.90
C VAL A 495 28.09 -36.29 17.02
N LEU A 496 28.74 -36.71 15.94
CA LEU A 496 29.54 -37.93 15.91
C LEU A 496 31.01 -37.61 16.19
N GLU A 497 31.54 -38.13 17.31
CA GLU A 497 32.96 -38.05 17.64
C GLU A 497 33.66 -39.39 17.37
N PRO A 498 34.70 -39.43 16.52
CA PRO A 498 35.42 -40.67 16.23
C PRO A 498 36.23 -41.14 17.45
N LYS A 499 36.07 -42.40 17.84
CA LYS A 499 36.94 -43.07 18.83
C LYS A 499 38.08 -43.82 18.13
N ASN A 500 39.23 -43.92 18.80
CA ASN A 500 40.37 -44.79 18.43
C ASN A 500 41.13 -44.43 17.13
N GLY A 501 41.27 -43.14 16.81
CA GLY A 501 42.13 -42.70 15.69
C GLY A 501 41.60 -43.02 14.28
N ILE A 502 40.36 -43.51 14.17
CA ILE A 502 39.66 -43.69 12.89
C ILE A 502 39.31 -42.30 12.35
N SER A 503 39.80 -41.96 11.16
CA SER A 503 39.46 -40.69 10.53
C SER A 503 37.97 -40.64 10.18
N LEU A 504 37.32 -39.49 10.37
CA LEU A 504 35.93 -39.25 9.95
C LEU A 504 35.71 -39.57 8.46
N LYS A 505 36.74 -39.32 7.63
CA LYS A 505 36.74 -39.64 6.20
C LYS A 505 36.63 -41.14 5.93
N TYR A 506 37.37 -41.95 6.69
CA TYR A 506 37.29 -43.40 6.56
C TYR A 506 35.89 -43.93 6.93
N ARG A 507 35.25 -43.35 7.95
CA ARG A 507 33.87 -43.72 8.34
C ARG A 507 32.83 -43.29 7.30
N ALA A 508 32.88 -42.03 6.87
CA ALA A 508 31.94 -41.47 5.90
C ALA A 508 31.94 -42.20 4.55
N GLN A 509 33.07 -42.81 4.16
CA GLN A 509 33.21 -43.51 2.88
C GLN A 509 32.90 -45.01 2.93
N ASN A 510 32.81 -45.63 4.12
CA ASN A 510 32.71 -47.09 4.28
C ASN A 510 31.49 -47.57 5.10
N GLU A 511 30.69 -46.68 5.71
CA GLU A 511 29.48 -47.02 6.48
C GLU A 511 28.21 -46.32 5.92
N VAL A 512 28.00 -46.32 4.60
CA VAL A 512 26.71 -45.92 3.98
C VAL A 512 25.82 -47.14 3.76
#